data_AF-A0A9N9RB69-F1
#
_entry.id   AF-A0A9N9RB69-F1
#
_cell.length_a   1.000
_cell.length_b   1.000
_cell.length_c   1.000
_cell.angle_alpha   90.00
_cell.angle_beta   90.00
_cell.angle_gamma   90.00
#
_symmetry.space_group_name_H-M   'P 1'
#
loop_
_entity.id
_entity.type
_entity.pdbx_description
1 polymer ?
#
loop_
_entity_poly.entity_id
_entity_poly.type
_entity_poly.pdbx_seq_one_letter_code
_entity_poly.pdbx_strand_id
1 'polypeptide(L)'
;MKLVISVCVLALVGLALADTKTHSRGCIYIVGRCARECEEGTHAYAVGCAQKTPEATCEEPNPVKEEAIICDYSACYCDPPTVRDTVSDKCVALEDCPKKN
;
A
#
# COMPACT_ATOMS: atom_id res chain seq x y z
N MET A 1 29.86 -10.73 -33.36
CA MET A 1 29.75 -9.43 -32.63
C MET A 1 28.35 -8.84 -32.68
N LYS A 2 27.72 -8.64 -33.86
CA LYS A 2 26.36 -8.03 -33.94
C LYS A 2 25.29 -8.76 -33.12
N LEU A 3 25.29 -10.09 -33.15
CA LEU A 3 24.36 -10.92 -32.34
C LEU A 3 24.55 -10.76 -30.83
N VAL A 4 25.80 -10.69 -30.37
CA VAL A 4 26.12 -10.51 -28.94
C VAL A 4 25.64 -9.13 -28.46
N ILE A 5 25.88 -8.09 -29.26
CA ILE A 5 25.43 -6.74 -28.97
C ILE A 5 23.89 -6.69 -28.91
N SER A 6 23.22 -7.35 -29.85
CA SER A 6 21.74 -7.39 -29.88
C SER A 6 21.14 -8.08 -28.65
N VAL A 7 21.76 -9.18 -28.18
CA VAL A 7 21.33 -9.88 -26.97
C VAL A 7 21.59 -9.04 -25.72
N CYS A 8 22.72 -8.33 -25.63
CA CYS A 8 23.01 -7.43 -24.52
C CYS A 8 22.01 -6.26 -24.45
N VAL A 9 21.63 -5.68 -25.58
CA VAL A 9 20.64 -4.60 -25.63
C VAL A 9 19.26 -5.11 -25.19
N LEU A 10 18.84 -6.29 -25.65
CA LEU A 10 17.59 -6.91 -25.22
C LEU A 10 17.58 -7.23 -23.73
N ALA A 11 18.70 -7.74 -23.18
CA ALA A 11 18.84 -8.01 -21.75
C ALA A 11 18.77 -6.73 -20.90
N LEU A 12 19.42 -5.65 -21.34
CA LEU A 12 19.39 -4.34 -20.67
C LEU A 12 17.97 -3.74 -20.67
N VAL A 13 17.25 -3.84 -21.79
CA VAL A 13 15.85 -3.38 -21.88
C VAL A 13 14.95 -4.22 -20.96
N GLY A 14 15.14 -5.54 -20.93
CA GLY A 14 14.40 -6.43 -20.03
C GLY A 14 14.64 -6.13 -18.55
N LEU A 15 15.88 -5.80 -18.16
CA LEU A 15 16.23 -5.39 -16.80
C LEU A 15 15.67 -4.00 -16.43
N ALA A 16 15.64 -3.06 -17.38
CA ALA A 16 15.10 -1.72 -17.15
C ALA A 16 13.56 -1.69 -17.08
N LEU A 17 12.89 -2.62 -17.77
CA LEU A 17 11.44 -2.80 -17.73
C LEU A 17 10.98 -3.78 -16.63
N ALA A 18 11.91 -4.47 -15.98
CA ALA A 18 11.58 -5.27 -14.81
C ALA A 18 11.05 -4.30 -13.75
N ASP A 19 9.81 -4.52 -13.33
CA ASP A 19 9.12 -3.79 -12.27
C ASP A 19 9.80 -4.13 -10.93
N THR A 20 11.02 -3.62 -10.76
CA THR A 20 11.74 -3.70 -9.50
C THR A 20 11.09 -2.66 -8.61
N LYS A 21 10.02 -3.04 -7.92
CA LYS A 21 9.45 -2.21 -6.84
C LYS A 21 10.53 -2.07 -5.78
N THR A 22 11.34 -1.01 -5.90
CA THR A 22 12.51 -0.74 -5.07
C THR A 22 12.13 -0.25 -3.67
N HIS A 23 10.87 0.11 -3.46
CA HIS A 23 10.34 0.48 -2.15
C HIS A 23 9.52 -0.68 -1.57
N SER A 24 9.97 -1.18 -0.42
CA SER A 24 9.16 -2.09 0.38
C SER A 24 7.85 -1.38 0.74
N ARG A 25 6.72 -1.99 0.39
CA ARG A 25 5.39 -1.58 0.85
C ARG A 25 5.23 -1.69 2.37
N GLY A 26 6.22 -2.29 3.04
CA GLY A 26 6.15 -2.66 4.43
C GLY A 26 5.32 -3.91 4.65
N CYS A 27 5.12 -4.23 5.92
CA CYS A 27 4.37 -5.39 6.33
C CYS A 27 3.62 -5.14 7.63
N ILE A 28 2.64 -6.01 7.89
CA ILE A 28 1.97 -6.08 9.18
C ILE A 28 2.82 -6.88 10.13
N TYR A 29 3.00 -6.33 11.32
CA TYR A 29 3.81 -6.89 12.37
C TYR A 29 2.94 -7.56 13.43
N ILE A 30 3.31 -8.77 13.82
CA ILE A 30 2.74 -9.48 14.97
C ILE A 30 3.89 -9.76 15.93
N VAL A 31 3.84 -9.16 17.12
CA VAL A 31 4.89 -9.30 18.16
C VAL A 31 6.30 -8.98 17.61
N GLY A 32 6.41 -7.85 16.88
CA GLY A 32 7.68 -7.37 16.32
C GLY A 32 8.22 -8.17 15.12
N ARG A 33 7.47 -9.16 14.61
CA ARG A 33 7.84 -9.91 13.41
C ARG A 33 6.91 -9.59 12.26
N CYS A 34 7.50 -9.40 11.08
CA CYS A 34 6.79 -9.25 9.82
C CYS A 34 5.99 -10.52 9.53
N ALA A 35 4.66 -10.42 9.62
CA ALA A 35 3.75 -11.55 9.47
C ALA A 35 3.20 -11.67 8.05
N ARG A 36 2.88 -10.53 7.42
CA ARG A 36 2.44 -10.46 6.01
C ARG A 36 2.89 -9.17 5.36
N GLU A 37 3.41 -9.26 4.14
CA GLU A 37 3.66 -8.07 3.31
C GLU A 37 2.34 -7.40 2.94
N CYS A 38 2.38 -6.07 2.78
CA CYS A 38 1.23 -5.32 2.32
C CYS A 38 0.96 -5.58 0.84
N GLU A 39 -0.32 -5.69 0.51
CA GLU A 39 -0.82 -5.97 -0.84
C GLU A 39 -0.46 -4.84 -1.81
N GLU A 40 -0.54 -5.13 -3.11
CA GLU A 40 -0.32 -4.09 -4.12
C GLU A 40 -1.34 -2.94 -3.99
N GLY A 41 -0.85 -1.70 -4.09
CA GLY A 41 -1.68 -0.50 -3.89
C GLY A 41 -1.89 -0.13 -2.41
N THR A 42 -1.14 -0.76 -1.50
CA THR A 42 -1.15 -0.43 -0.07
C THR A 42 0.27 -0.23 0.48
N HIS A 43 0.35 0.50 1.59
CA HIS A 43 1.55 0.68 2.40
C HIS A 43 1.30 0.33 3.87
N ALA A 44 2.35 -0.06 4.58
CA ALA A 44 2.28 -0.33 6.00
C ALA A 44 2.12 0.97 6.79
N TYR A 45 1.11 0.98 7.65
CA TYR A 45 0.90 1.98 8.67
C TYR A 45 1.02 1.32 10.05
N ALA A 46 1.89 1.85 10.90
CA ALA A 46 2.11 1.30 12.24
C ALA A 46 2.36 2.40 13.27
N VAL A 47 1.89 2.16 14.50
CA VAL A 47 2.16 3.02 15.66
C VAL A 47 2.52 2.15 16.87
N GLY A 48 3.59 2.53 17.57
CA GLY A 48 4.08 1.78 18.74
C GLY A 48 3.30 2.04 20.03
N CYS A 49 2.95 3.30 20.30
CA CYS A 49 2.04 3.77 21.34
C CYS A 49 1.73 5.25 21.07
N ALA A 50 0.77 5.51 20.17
CA ALA A 50 0.42 6.87 19.77
C ALA A 50 -1.05 6.95 19.33
N GLN A 51 -1.53 8.16 19.07
CA GLN A 51 -2.80 8.35 18.37
C GLN A 51 -2.68 7.81 16.94
N LYS A 52 -3.63 6.97 16.54
CA LYS A 52 -3.72 6.51 15.15
C LYS A 52 -4.58 7.44 14.31
N THR A 53 -4.25 7.55 13.04
CA THR A 53 -5.19 8.02 12.02
C THR A 53 -5.85 6.79 11.40
N PRO A 54 -7.18 6.69 11.37
CA PRO A 54 -7.88 5.66 10.62
C PRO A 54 -7.51 5.67 9.13
N GLU A 55 -7.68 4.54 8.45
CA GLU A 55 -7.56 4.48 6.99
C GLU A 55 -8.66 5.33 6.34
N ALA A 56 -8.35 5.99 5.22
CA ALA A 56 -9.35 6.69 4.44
C ALA A 56 -10.28 5.68 3.75
N THR A 57 -11.58 5.89 3.87
CA THR A 57 -12.61 5.02 3.29
C THR A 57 -13.52 5.79 2.34
N CYS A 58 -14.31 5.08 1.55
CA CYS A 58 -15.37 5.71 0.76
C CYS A 58 -16.38 6.49 1.63
N GLU A 59 -16.62 6.05 2.87
CA GLU A 59 -17.53 6.70 3.81
C GLU A 59 -16.89 7.91 4.52
N GLU A 60 -15.61 7.82 4.82
CA GLU A 60 -14.81 8.85 5.49
C GLU A 60 -13.46 9.01 4.77
N PRO A 61 -13.40 9.84 3.72
CA PRO A 61 -12.20 9.99 2.89
C PRO A 61 -11.12 10.85 3.54
N ASN A 62 -11.45 11.63 4.58
CA ASN A 62 -10.50 12.51 5.26
C ASN A 62 -10.47 12.23 6.77
N PRO A 63 -10.05 11.03 7.18
CA PRO A 63 -10.04 10.66 8.59
C PRO A 63 -9.07 11.53 9.38
N VAL A 64 -9.49 11.91 10.57
CA VAL A 64 -8.65 12.64 11.54
C VAL A 64 -8.05 11.67 12.56
N LYS A 65 -6.98 12.10 13.24
CA LYS A 65 -6.39 11.32 14.34
C LYS A 65 -7.43 11.07 15.42
N GLU A 66 -7.50 9.84 15.90
CA GLU A 66 -8.29 9.47 17.07
C GLU A 66 -7.64 10.04 18.34
N GLU A 67 -8.46 10.37 19.33
CA GLU A 67 -7.96 10.90 20.61
C GLU A 67 -7.26 9.81 21.44
N ALA A 68 -7.71 8.57 21.33
CA ALA A 68 -7.19 7.44 22.10
C ALA A 68 -5.77 7.04 21.67
N ILE A 69 -4.96 6.66 22.65
CA ILE A 69 -3.64 6.07 22.40
C ILE A 69 -3.81 4.57 22.16
N ILE A 70 -3.31 4.11 21.03
CA ILE A 70 -3.21 2.70 20.69
C ILE A 70 -1.75 2.28 20.64
N CYS A 71 -1.46 1.12 21.20
CA CYS A 71 -0.12 0.51 21.19
C CYS A 71 -0.11 -0.73 20.29
N ASP A 72 1.06 -1.03 19.73
CA ASP A 72 1.33 -2.20 18.88
C ASP A 72 0.34 -2.37 17.71
N TYR A 73 -0.09 -1.25 17.12
CA TYR A 73 -0.99 -1.28 15.96
C TYR A 73 -0.19 -1.31 14.66
N SER A 74 -0.54 -2.22 13.76
CA SER A 74 -0.07 -2.22 12.38
C SER A 74 -1.15 -2.70 11.42
N ALA A 75 -1.23 -2.05 10.26
CA ALA A 75 -2.20 -2.32 9.21
C ALA A 75 -1.60 -1.97 7.83
N CYS A 76 -2.26 -2.40 6.75
CA CYS A 76 -1.93 -1.97 5.40
C CYS A 76 -3.00 -0.99 4.93
N TYR A 77 -2.60 0.25 4.68
CA TYR A 77 -3.50 1.32 4.24
C TYR A 77 -3.36 1.52 2.74
N CYS A 78 -4.45 1.89 2.06
CA CYS A 78 -4.44 2.27 0.65
C CYS A 78 -3.44 3.40 0.36
N ASP A 79 -2.76 3.31 -0.78
CA ASP A 79 -1.85 4.36 -1.22
C ASP A 79 -2.63 5.61 -1.69
N PRO A 80 -2.18 6.83 -1.34
CA PRO A 80 -2.77 8.04 -1.90
C PRO A 80 -2.68 8.04 -3.44
N PRO A 81 -3.73 8.48 -4.17
CA PRO A 81 -4.94 9.16 -3.70
C PRO A 81 -6.15 8.24 -3.50
N THR A 82 -5.95 6.93 -3.33
CA THR A 82 -7.05 5.96 -3.23
C THR A 82 -7.59 5.82 -1.81
N VAL A 83 -8.84 5.35 -1.70
CA VAL A 83 -9.54 5.08 -0.44
C VAL A 83 -10.03 3.64 -0.41
N ARG A 84 -10.24 3.08 0.80
CA ARG A 84 -10.78 1.74 0.98
C ARG A 84 -12.29 1.74 0.75
N ASP A 85 -12.76 0.95 -0.21
CA ASP A 85 -14.15 0.54 -0.28
C ASP A 85 -14.40 -0.60 0.71
N THR A 86 -15.14 -0.32 1.79
CA THR A 86 -15.41 -1.30 2.85
C THR A 86 -16.32 -2.44 2.40
N VAL A 87 -17.01 -2.30 1.26
CA VAL A 87 -17.89 -3.35 0.71
C VAL A 87 -17.09 -4.38 -0.09
N SER A 88 -16.17 -3.94 -0.95
CA SER A 88 -15.34 -4.84 -1.77
C SER A 88 -13.97 -5.15 -1.19
N ASP A 89 -13.58 -4.46 -0.11
CA ASP A 89 -12.27 -4.51 0.55
C ASP A 89 -11.10 -4.08 -0.37
N LYS A 90 -11.38 -3.27 -1.38
CA LYS A 90 -10.41 -2.81 -2.38
C LYS A 90 -10.07 -1.33 -2.21
N CYS A 91 -8.84 -0.98 -2.59
CA CYS A 91 -8.46 0.41 -2.80
C CYS A 91 -9.00 0.90 -4.14
N VAL A 92 -9.81 1.95 -4.10
CA VAL A 92 -10.46 2.55 -5.27
C VAL A 92 -10.24 4.06 -5.28
N ALA A 93 -10.37 4.69 -6.44
CA ALA A 93 -10.44 6.14 -6.50
C ALA A 93 -11.73 6.63 -5.83
N LEU A 94 -11.70 7.83 -5.23
CA LEU A 94 -12.85 8.36 -4.49
C LEU A 94 -14.09 8.51 -5.39
N GLU A 95 -13.90 8.85 -6.66
CA GLU A 95 -14.94 8.93 -7.69
C GLU A 95 -15.60 7.59 -8.02
N ASP A 96 -14.91 6.47 -7.78
CA ASP A 96 -15.37 5.11 -8.05
C ASP A 96 -16.07 4.48 -6.83
N CYS A 97 -16.17 5.21 -5.72
CA CYS A 97 -16.87 4.74 -4.54
C CYS A 97 -18.35 4.44 -4.82
N PRO A 98 -18.89 3.36 -4.22
CA PRO A 98 -20.29 3.02 -4.40
C PRO A 98 -21.18 4.16 -3.92
N LYS A 99 -22.08 4.63 -4.81
CA LYS A 99 -23.07 5.64 -4.44
C LYS A 99 -24.01 5.02 -3.42
N LYS A 100 -24.13 5.64 -2.24
CA LYS A 100 -25.16 5.27 -1.27
C LYS A 100 -26.53 5.47 -1.93
N ASN A 101 -27.26 4.38 -2.16
CA ASN A 101 -28.66 4.41 -2.60
C ASN A 101 -29.58 4.84 -1.46
#